data_AF-A0A4U0SPP7-F1
#
_entry.id   AF-A0A4U0SPP7-F1
#
_cell.length_a   1.000
_cell.length_b   1.000
_cell.length_c   1.000
_cell.angle_alpha   90.00
_cell.angle_beta   90.00
_cell.angle_gamma   90.00
#
_symmetry.space_group_name_H-M   'P 1'
#
loop_
_entity.id
_entity.type
_entity.pdbx_description
1 polymer ?
#
loop_
_entity_poly.entity_id
_entity_poly.type
_entity_poly.pdbx_seq_one_letter_code
_entity_poly.pdbx_strand_id
1 'polypeptide(L)'
;MSLPDSEWTTAINDIRDQVEELCSCLRQAPLEDRLQAVATLNNTFAGLNDRALREAVIAARAEGWALRRIAAAVDCSHEQVRLLTT
;
A
#
# COMPACT_ATOMS: atom_id res chain seq x y z
N MET A 1 -23.73 -2.04 -15.29
CA MET A 1 -23.98 -0.90 -14.40
C MET A 1 -22.86 -0.90 -13.38
N SER A 2 -21.82 -0.10 -13.59
CA SER A 2 -20.67 -0.03 -12.67
C SER A 2 -21.13 0.69 -11.41
N LEU A 3 -20.87 0.11 -10.24
CA LEU A 3 -21.03 0.83 -8.98
C LEU A 3 -20.14 2.10 -9.05
N PRO A 4 -20.60 3.24 -8.52
CA PRO A 4 -19.72 4.40 -8.40
C PRO A 4 -18.47 3.97 -7.65
N ASP A 5 -17.30 4.35 -8.16
CA ASP A 5 -16.05 4.12 -7.46
C ASP A 5 -16.18 4.69 -6.05
N SER A 6 -15.96 3.84 -5.05
CA SER A 6 -15.91 4.28 -3.66
C SER A 6 -14.81 5.34 -3.50
N GLU A 7 -14.96 6.25 -2.54
CA GLU A 7 -13.99 7.33 -2.30
C GLU A 7 -12.54 6.83 -2.21
N TRP A 8 -12.32 5.65 -1.65
CA TRP A 8 -11.00 5.02 -1.57
C TRP A 8 -10.48 4.51 -2.93
N THR A 9 -11.35 4.09 -3.84
CA THR A 9 -10.97 3.67 -5.20
C THR A 9 -10.48 4.86 -6.00
N THR A 10 -11.18 5.99 -5.91
CA THR A 10 -10.75 7.25 -6.52
C THR A 10 -9.39 7.68 -5.97
N ALA A 11 -9.21 7.65 -4.64
CA ALA A 11 -7.93 8.01 -4.03
C ALA A 11 -6.76 7.10 -4.48
N ILE A 12 -7.00 5.80 -4.63
CA ILE A 12 -5.98 4.86 -5.16
C ILE A 12 -5.64 5.18 -6.62
N ASN A 13 -6.64 5.49 -7.45
CA ASN A 13 -6.41 5.88 -8.84
C ASN A 13 -5.61 7.19 -8.92
N ASP A 14 -5.91 8.19 -8.10
CA ASP A 14 -5.16 9.45 -8.07
C ASP A 14 -3.68 9.23 -7.69
N ILE A 15 -3.41 8.36 -6.70
CA ILE A 15 -2.03 8.00 -6.33
C ILE A 15 -1.32 7.30 -7.50
N ARG A 16 -1.99 6.36 -8.18
CA ARG A 16 -1.42 5.68 -9.35
C ARG A 16 -1.04 6.70 -10.42
N ASP A 17 -1.96 7.60 -10.77
CA ASP A 17 -1.77 8.55 -11.85
C ASP A 17 -0.61 9.54 -11.52
N GLN A 18 -0.50 9.97 -10.26
CA GLN A 18 0.63 10.79 -9.79
C GLN A 18 1.98 10.04 -9.87
N VAL A 19 2.00 8.75 -9.55
CA VAL A 19 3.21 7.92 -9.66
C VAL A 19 3.60 7.72 -11.13
N GLU A 20 2.64 7.54 -12.03
CA GLU A 20 2.89 7.44 -13.47
C GLU A 20 3.44 8.74 -14.05
N GLU A 21 2.94 9.89 -13.60
CA GLU A 21 3.47 11.21 -13.95
C GLU A 21 4.91 11.38 -13.45
N LEU A 22 5.18 11.04 -12.19
CA LEU A 22 6.53 11.07 -11.63
C LEU A 22 7.50 10.17 -12.42
N CYS A 23 7.08 8.95 -12.75
CA CYS A 23 7.86 8.04 -13.59
C CYS A 23 8.17 8.67 -14.97
N SER A 24 7.22 9.41 -15.54
CA SER A 24 7.40 10.11 -16.80
C SER A 24 8.43 11.25 -16.70
N CYS A 25 8.41 12.02 -15.61
CA CYS A 25 9.41 13.05 -15.32
C CYS A 25 10.81 12.46 -15.14
N LEU A 26 10.93 11.34 -14.40
CA LEU A 26 12.21 10.66 -14.17
C LEU A 26 12.86 10.15 -15.46
N ARG A 27 12.07 9.79 -16.49
CA ARG A 27 12.63 9.39 -17.80
C ARG A 27 13.47 10.48 -18.48
N GLN A 28 13.35 11.74 -18.06
CA GLN A 28 14.14 12.86 -18.58
C GLN A 28 15.33 13.21 -17.67
N ALA A 29 15.36 12.71 -16.42
CA ALA A 29 16.43 12.98 -15.46
C ALA A 29 17.73 12.21 -15.77
N PRO A 30 18.88 12.60 -15.22
CA PRO A 30 20.11 11.79 -15.22
C PRO A 30 19.89 10.37 -14.64
N LEU A 31 20.69 9.40 -15.09
CA LEU A 31 20.53 7.99 -14.71
C LEU A 31 20.64 7.77 -13.19
N GLU A 32 21.58 8.43 -12.53
CA GLU A 32 21.79 8.32 -11.09
C GLU A 32 20.55 8.80 -10.30
N ASP A 33 19.98 9.92 -10.70
CA ASP A 33 18.77 10.48 -10.09
C ASP A 33 17.56 9.53 -10.26
N ARG A 34 17.46 8.83 -11.40
CA ARG A 34 16.40 7.82 -11.61
C ARG A 34 16.51 6.68 -10.62
N LEU A 35 17.71 6.14 -10.43
CA LEU A 35 17.95 5.02 -9.51
C LEU A 35 17.65 5.43 -8.07
N GLN A 36 18.11 6.62 -7.67
CA GLN A 36 17.86 7.17 -6.34
C GLN A 36 16.37 7.44 -6.11
N ALA A 37 15.66 7.97 -7.10
CA ALA A 37 14.23 8.22 -7.02
C ALA A 37 13.42 6.92 -6.88
N VAL A 38 13.74 5.88 -7.67
CA VAL A 38 13.07 4.58 -7.56
C VAL A 38 13.32 3.95 -6.18
N ALA A 39 14.55 3.99 -5.67
CA ALA A 39 14.85 3.51 -4.33
C ALA A 39 14.06 4.27 -3.25
N THR A 40 13.96 5.59 -3.39
CA THR A 40 13.21 6.46 -2.47
C THR A 40 11.70 6.17 -2.52
N LEU A 41 11.14 5.98 -3.72
CA LEU A 41 9.73 5.63 -3.91
C LEU A 41 9.40 4.29 -3.27
N ASN A 42 10.21 3.26 -3.54
CA ASN A 42 10.00 1.93 -2.96
C ASN A 42 10.02 1.96 -1.44
N ASN A 43 10.99 2.64 -0.83
CA ASN A 43 11.06 2.76 0.63
C ASN A 43 9.88 3.53 1.21
N THR A 44 9.46 4.61 0.53
CA THR A 44 8.34 5.44 0.98
C THR A 44 7.02 4.65 0.93
N PHE A 45 6.74 4.00 -0.20
CA PHE A 45 5.53 3.17 -0.34
C PHE A 45 5.54 1.97 0.58
N ALA A 46 6.70 1.32 0.79
CA ALA A 46 6.82 0.23 1.75
C ALA A 46 6.45 0.68 3.17
N GLY A 47 6.97 1.84 3.62
CA GLY A 47 6.64 2.38 4.94
C GLY A 47 5.18 2.79 5.09
N LEU A 48 4.59 3.43 4.07
CA LEU A 48 3.18 3.80 4.07
C LEU A 48 2.28 2.57 4.08
N ASN A 49 2.60 1.57 3.25
CA ASN A 49 1.84 0.33 3.16
C ASN A 49 1.93 -0.49 4.46
N ASP A 50 3.11 -0.63 5.06
CA ASP A 50 3.28 -1.34 6.34
C ASP A 50 2.46 -0.70 7.46
N ARG A 51 2.47 0.64 7.54
CA ARG A 51 1.65 1.38 8.50
C ARG A 51 0.16 1.15 8.28
N ALA A 52 -0.33 1.34 7.04
CA ALA A 52 -1.74 1.16 6.70
C ALA A 52 -2.21 -0.28 6.97
N LEU A 53 -1.37 -1.27 6.62
CA LEU A 53 -1.60 -2.68 6.90
C LEU A 53 -1.71 -2.95 8.39
N ARG A 54 -0.76 -2.44 9.19
CA ARG A 54 -0.79 -2.59 10.66
C ARG A 54 -2.06 -1.99 11.26
N GLU A 55 -2.43 -0.77 10.87
CA GLU A 55 -3.64 -0.10 11.35
C GLU A 55 -4.91 -0.91 11.01
N ALA A 56 -5.04 -1.38 9.77
CA ALA A 56 -6.17 -2.20 9.33
C ALA A 56 -6.24 -3.55 10.06
N VAL A 57 -5.10 -4.22 10.24
CA VAL A 57 -5.01 -5.49 10.96
C VAL A 57 -5.40 -5.33 12.42
N ILE A 58 -4.92 -4.27 13.10
CA ILE A 58 -5.28 -3.97 14.50
C ILE A 58 -6.78 -3.69 14.62
N ALA A 59 -7.34 -2.88 13.72
CA ALA A 59 -8.77 -2.58 13.71
C ALA A 59 -9.62 -3.86 13.52
N ALA A 60 -9.27 -4.71 12.55
CA ALA A 60 -9.96 -5.97 12.33
C ALA A 60 -9.88 -6.92 13.55
N ARG A 61 -8.75 -6.93 14.27
CA ARG A 61 -8.63 -7.66 15.54
C ARG A 61 -9.54 -7.11 16.62
N ALA A 62 -9.61 -5.79 16.77
CA ALA A 62 -10.50 -5.13 17.73
C ALA A 62 -11.98 -5.45 17.46
N GLU A 63 -12.36 -5.61 16.18
CA GLU A 63 -13.69 -6.08 15.77
C GLU A 63 -13.91 -7.59 15.95
N GLY A 64 -12.91 -8.33 16.46
CA GLY A 64 -13.03 -9.76 16.74
C GLY A 64 -12.79 -10.67 15.53
N TRP A 65 -12.21 -10.16 14.44
CA TRP A 65 -11.92 -11.00 13.28
C TRP A 65 -10.85 -12.06 13.63
N ALA A 66 -11.07 -13.29 13.17
CA ALA A 66 -10.10 -14.37 13.27
C ALA A 66 -8.86 -14.08 12.41
N LEU A 67 -7.66 -14.40 12.90
CA LEU A 67 -6.39 -14.14 12.21
C LEU A 67 -6.35 -14.69 10.78
N ARG A 68 -6.92 -15.89 10.56
CA ARG A 68 -7.02 -16.50 9.22
C ARG A 68 -7.86 -15.67 8.25
N ARG A 69 -8.95 -15.05 8.73
CA ARG A 69 -9.81 -14.19 7.92
C ARG A 69 -9.10 -12.89 7.55
N ILE A 70 -8.37 -12.30 8.50
CA ILE A 70 -7.55 -11.11 8.27
C ILE A 70 -6.47 -11.43 7.23
N ALA A 71 -5.70 -12.50 7.44
CA ALA A 71 -4.65 -12.97 6.54
C ALA A 71 -5.15 -13.12 5.08
N ALA A 72 -6.32 -13.73 4.90
CA ALA A 72 -6.93 -13.87 3.58
C ALA A 72 -7.40 -12.55 2.96
N ALA A 73 -7.81 -11.57 3.78
CA ALA A 73 -8.30 -10.27 3.31
C ALA A 73 -7.17 -9.32 2.87
N VAL A 74 -5.99 -9.41 3.49
CA VAL A 74 -4.83 -8.56 3.21
C VAL A 74 -3.69 -9.29 2.47
N ASP A 75 -3.98 -10.49 1.96
CA ASP A 75 -3.05 -11.37 1.24
C ASP A 75 -1.68 -11.53 1.94
N CYS A 76 -1.72 -11.78 3.26
CA CYS A 76 -0.54 -11.99 4.09
C CYS A 76 -0.57 -13.38 4.74
N SER A 77 0.60 -13.89 5.11
CA SER A 77 0.66 -15.13 5.90
C SER A 77 0.10 -14.95 7.31
N HIS A 78 -0.35 -16.05 7.90
CA HIS A 78 -0.85 -16.07 9.27
C HIS A 78 0.19 -15.57 10.29
N GLU A 79 1.47 -15.88 10.07
CA GLU A 79 2.55 -15.42 10.95
C GLU A 79 2.80 -13.91 10.83
N GLN A 80 2.74 -13.35 9.61
CA GLN A 80 2.84 -11.90 9.42
C GLN A 80 1.72 -11.17 10.17
N VAL A 81 0.48 -11.62 10.07
CA VAL A 81 -0.64 -11.03 10.82
C VAL A 81 -0.41 -11.14 12.33
N ARG A 82 0.12 -12.27 12.81
CA ARG A 82 0.45 -12.44 14.24
C ARG A 82 1.48 -11.40 14.71
N LEU A 83 2.58 -11.22 13.98
CA LEU A 83 3.63 -10.24 14.29
C LEU A 83 3.12 -8.79 14.26
N LEU A 84 2.14 -8.47 13.41
CA LEU A 84 1.54 -7.14 13.33
C LEU A 84 0.59 -6.82 14.50
N THR A 85 0.09 -7.86 15.17
CA THR A 85 -0.90 -7.76 16.26
C THR A 85 -0.33 -8.01 17.66
N THR A 86 0.97 -8.31 17.73
CA THR A 86 1.72 -8.47 18.98
C THR A 86 2.34 -7.13 19.38
#